data_AF-K7MMJ2-F1
#
_entry.id   AF-K7MMJ2-F1
#
_cell.length_a   1.000
_cell.length_b   1.000
_cell.length_c   1.000
_cell.angle_alpha   90.00
_cell.angle_beta   90.00
_cell.angle_gamma   90.00
#
_symmetry.space_group_name_H-M   'P 1'
#
loop_
_entity.id
_entity.type
_entity.pdbx_description
1 polymer ?
#
loop_
_entity_poly.entity_id
_entity_poly.type
_entity_poly.pdbx_seq_one_letter_code
_entity_poly.pdbx_strand_id
1 'polypeptide(L)'
;MVEAGELYSKKLAKFVGKRLKSEWAASIWTSTLQRTILTATPIIGFPKIQWRALDEINAGVCDGMAYAEIKKNMPEEYEYIGTEILME
;
A
#
# COMPACT_ATOMS: atom_id res chain seq x y z
N MET A 1 -6.14 0.01 10.70
CA MET A 1 -7.01 0.23 9.53
C MET A 1 -8.14 1.13 9.96
N VAL A 2 -8.45 2.19 9.22
CA VAL A 2 -9.59 3.07 9.50
C VAL A 2 -10.90 2.49 8.93
N GLU A 3 -12.06 2.92 9.42
CA GLU A 3 -13.38 2.42 9.01
C GLU A 3 -13.59 2.45 7.48
N ALA A 4 -13.21 3.55 6.83
CA ALA A 4 -13.29 3.68 5.38
C ALA A 4 -12.42 2.63 4.65
N GLY A 5 -11.26 2.28 5.21
CA GLY A 5 -10.38 1.24 4.70
C GLY A 5 -10.96 -0.16 4.88
N GLU A 6 -11.65 -0.41 5.99
CA GLU A 6 -12.38 -1.66 6.21
C GLU A 6 -13.53 -1.79 5.20
N LEU A 7 -14.32 -0.73 4.99
CA LEU A 7 -15.37 -0.71 3.98
C LEU A 7 -14.82 -0.97 2.57
N TYR A 8 -13.68 -0.35 2.23
CA TYR A 8 -12.98 -0.59 0.98
C TYR A 8 -12.60 -2.07 0.84
N SER A 9 -11.99 -2.69 1.86
CA SER A 9 -11.58 -4.10 1.83
C SER A 9 -12.74 -5.06 1.53
N LYS A 10 -13.92 -4.81 2.12
CA LYS A 10 -15.14 -5.60 1.88
C LYS A 10 -15.67 -5.41 0.46
N LYS A 11 -15.66 -4.18 -0.05
CA LYS A 11 -16.06 -3.87 -1.43
C LYS A 11 -15.11 -4.50 -2.45
N LEU A 12 -13.80 -4.44 -2.19
CA LEU A 12 -12.77 -5.05 -3.01
C LEU A 12 -12.96 -6.57 -3.08
N ALA A 13 -13.20 -7.25 -1.95
CA ALA A 13 -13.46 -8.69 -1.94
C ALA A 13 -14.71 -9.08 -2.76
N LYS A 14 -15.79 -8.30 -2.67
CA LYS A 14 -16.98 -8.50 -3.50
C LYS A 14 -16.67 -8.28 -4.99
N PHE A 15 -15.85 -7.29 -5.34
CA PHE A 15 -15.43 -7.04 -6.71
C PHE A 15 -14.58 -8.18 -7.27
N VAL A 16 -13.53 -8.57 -6.54
CA VAL A 16 -12.60 -9.65 -6.93
C VAL A 16 -13.35 -10.97 -7.08
N GLY A 17 -14.16 -11.36 -6.10
CA GLY A 17 -14.94 -12.61 -6.15
C GLY A 17 -15.93 -12.67 -7.31
N LYS A 18 -16.44 -11.53 -7.80
CA LYS A 18 -17.26 -11.47 -9.01
C LYS A 18 -16.42 -11.54 -10.29
N ARG A 19 -15.33 -10.77 -10.35
CA ARG A 19 -14.55 -10.58 -11.58
C ARG A 19 -13.65 -11.78 -11.90
N LEU A 20 -13.10 -12.42 -10.88
CA LEU A 20 -12.10 -13.49 -11.00
C LEU A 20 -12.66 -14.87 -10.64
N LYS A 21 -13.98 -15.04 -10.58
CA LYS A 21 -14.63 -16.30 -10.18
C LYS A 21 -14.17 -17.51 -10.99
N SER A 22 -13.85 -17.31 -12.26
CA SER A 22 -13.42 -18.38 -13.20
C SER A 22 -11.92 -18.35 -13.51
N GLU A 23 -11.16 -17.48 -12.85
CA GLU A 23 -9.72 -17.34 -13.09
C GLU A 23 -8.94 -18.21 -12.10
N TRP A 24 -8.57 -19.40 -12.54
CA TRP A 24 -7.90 -20.41 -11.70
C TRP A 24 -6.44 -20.08 -11.41
N ALA A 25 -5.80 -19.24 -12.24
CA ALA A 25 -4.40 -18.84 -12.06
C ALA A 25 -4.26 -17.57 -11.20
N ALA A 26 -5.37 -16.95 -10.77
CA ALA A 26 -5.32 -15.71 -9.99
C ALA A 26 -4.75 -15.94 -8.59
N SER A 27 -3.91 -15.00 -8.16
CA SER A 27 -3.38 -14.91 -6.80
C SER A 27 -3.45 -13.45 -6.33
N ILE A 28 -3.54 -13.25 -5.02
CA ILE A 28 -3.59 -11.93 -4.39
C ILE A 28 -2.22 -11.61 -3.83
N TRP A 29 -1.58 -10.60 -4.40
CA TRP A 29 -0.25 -10.17 -4.00
C TRP A 29 -0.38 -8.98 -3.07
N THR A 30 0.37 -9.02 -1.98
CA THR A 30 0.40 -7.96 -0.97
C THR A 30 1.85 -7.63 -0.64
N SER A 31 2.08 -6.40 -0.17
CA SER A 31 3.27 -6.11 0.62
C SER A 31 3.28 -6.95 1.91
N THR A 32 4.40 -6.94 2.62
CA THR A 32 4.51 -7.50 3.98
C THR A 32 3.90 -6.59 5.04
N LEU A 33 3.52 -5.35 4.69
CA LEU A 33 2.97 -4.37 5.61
C LEU A 33 1.50 -4.66 5.93
N GLN A 34 1.13 -4.48 7.21
CA GLN A 34 -0.17 -4.85 7.75
C GLN A 34 -1.36 -4.27 6.97
N ARG A 35 -1.24 -3.06 6.42
CA ARG A 35 -2.33 -2.39 5.68
C ARG A 35 -2.77 -3.17 4.43
N THR A 36 -1.83 -3.72 3.66
CA THR A 36 -2.17 -4.50 2.46
C THR A 36 -2.68 -5.89 2.83
N ILE A 37 -2.09 -6.50 3.87
CA ILE A 37 -2.53 -7.79 4.39
C ILE A 37 -4.00 -7.71 4.85
N LEU A 38 -4.33 -6.74 5.71
CA LEU A 38 -5.69 -6.53 6.20
C LEU A 38 -6.68 -6.22 5.07
N THR A 39 -6.25 -5.50 4.03
CA THR A 39 -7.10 -5.18 2.87
C THR A 39 -7.43 -6.44 2.06
N ALA A 40 -6.48 -7.37 1.95
CA ALA A 40 -6.66 -8.65 1.27
C ALA A 40 -7.39 -9.72 2.10
N THR A 41 -7.46 -9.57 3.43
CA THR A 41 -8.06 -10.57 4.34
C THR A 41 -9.46 -11.04 3.91
N PRO A 42 -10.41 -10.17 3.53
CA PRO A 42 -11.76 -10.62 3.15
C PRO A 42 -11.83 -11.33 1.79
N ILE A 43 -10.75 -11.31 0.99
CA ILE A 43 -10.69 -11.97 -0.32
C ILE A 43 -10.41 -13.47 -0.10
N ILE A 44 -11.43 -14.30 -0.22
CA ILE A 44 -11.32 -15.75 -0.08
C ILE A 44 -11.20 -16.45 -1.43
N GLY A 45 -10.68 -17.68 -1.45
CA GLY A 45 -10.61 -18.53 -2.66
C GLY A 45 -9.40 -18.32 -3.57
N PHE A 46 -8.51 -17.38 -3.24
CA PHE A 46 -7.28 -17.12 -4.00
C PHE A 46 -6.05 -17.30 -3.10
N PRO A 47 -4.96 -17.91 -3.60
CA PRO A 47 -3.66 -17.91 -2.93
C PRO A 47 -3.23 -16.48 -2.59
N LYS A 48 -2.69 -16.27 -1.38
CA LYS A 48 -2.15 -14.97 -0.95
C LYS A 48 -0.64 -15.06 -0.89
N ILE A 49 0.02 -14.15 -1.58
CA ILE A 49 1.48 -14.07 -1.66
C ILE A 49 1.90 -12.73 -1.07
N GLN A 50 2.76 -12.78 -0.06
CA GLN A 50 3.41 -11.58 0.46
C GLN A 50 4.75 -11.41 -0.26
N TRP A 51 4.99 -10.23 -0.79
CA TRP A 51 6.23 -9.92 -1.49
C TRP A 51 6.83 -8.63 -0.95
N ARG A 52 8.00 -8.74 -0.33
CA ARG A 52 8.73 -7.58 0.23
C ARG A 52 9.04 -6.50 -0.80
N ALA A 53 9.17 -6.86 -2.08
CA ALA A 53 9.37 -5.87 -3.14
C ALA A 53 8.14 -4.97 -3.38
N LEU A 54 6.97 -5.31 -2.81
CA LEU A 54 5.78 -4.46 -2.80
C LEU A 54 5.66 -3.63 -1.52
N ASP A 55 6.62 -3.71 -0.60
CA ASP A 55 6.66 -2.81 0.55
C ASP A 55 6.84 -1.38 0.04
N GLU A 56 6.30 -0.45 0.82
CA GLU A 56 6.46 0.98 0.57
C GLU A 56 7.93 1.36 0.47
N ILE A 57 8.19 2.44 -0.24
CA ILE A 57 9.49 3.11 -0.14
C ILE A 57 9.83 3.37 1.33
N ASN A 58 11.04 3.00 1.73
CA ASN A 58 11.55 3.27 3.07
C ASN A 58 12.08 4.71 3.07
N ALA A 59 11.42 5.62 3.79
CA ALA A 59 11.82 7.03 3.84
C ALA A 59 12.95 7.28 4.88
N GLY A 60 13.51 6.21 5.45
CA GLY A 60 14.64 6.27 6.37
C GLY A 60 14.31 7.07 7.62
N VAL A 61 15.11 8.11 7.88
CA VAL A 61 14.92 8.99 9.05
C VAL A 61 13.63 9.83 8.97
N CYS A 62 13.02 9.94 7.79
CA CYS A 62 11.76 10.65 7.59
C CYS A 62 10.52 9.75 7.82
N ASP A 63 10.70 8.45 8.11
CA ASP A 63 9.56 7.56 8.35
C ASP A 63 8.70 8.06 9.52
N GLY A 64 7.40 8.20 9.28
CA GLY A 64 6.42 8.66 10.26
C GLY A 64 6.27 10.19 10.36
N MET A 65 7.07 10.97 9.62
CA MET A 65 6.91 12.42 9.53
C MET A 65 5.89 12.82 8.46
N ALA A 66 5.11 13.86 8.74
CA ALA A 66 4.36 14.54 7.68
C ALA A 66 5.31 15.42 6.84
N TYR A 67 4.96 15.66 5.57
CA TYR A 67 5.75 16.55 4.69
C TYR A 67 6.01 17.94 5.29
N ALA A 68 5.05 18.49 6.06
CA ALA A 68 5.22 19.77 6.74
C ALA A 68 6.27 19.70 7.87
N GLU A 69 6.41 18.56 8.54
CA GLU A 69 7.42 18.33 9.57
C GLU A 69 8.80 18.15 8.93
N ILE A 70 8.89 17.39 7.83
CA ILE A 70 10.12 17.24 7.05
C ILE A 70 10.58 18.63 6.58
N LYS A 71 9.70 19.42 5.96
CA LYS A 71 10.04 20.79 5.52
C LYS A 71 10.55 21.69 6.65
N LYS A 72 9.99 21.54 7.85
CA LYS A 72 10.36 22.35 9.01
C LYS A 72 11.68 21.90 9.64
N ASN A 73 11.90 20.59 9.76
CA ASN A 73 12.98 20.00 10.55
C ASN A 73 14.19 19.59 9.69
N MET A 74 13.98 19.33 8.40
CA MET A 74 14.93 18.80 7.41
C MET A 74 14.75 19.51 6.05
N PRO A 75 14.96 20.84 5.99
CA PRO A 75 14.62 21.64 4.82
C PRO A 75 15.45 21.29 3.58
N GLU A 76 16.71 20.89 3.75
CA GLU A 76 17.60 20.50 2.65
C GLU A 76 17.09 19.20 2.00
N GLU A 77 16.76 18.20 2.80
CA GLU A 77 16.20 16.92 2.34
C GLU A 77 14.84 17.12 1.67
N TYR A 78 14.01 18.01 2.20
CA TYR A 78 12.74 18.38 1.57
C TYR A 78 12.95 19.00 0.17
N GLU A 79 13.98 19.83 0.00
CA GLU A 79 14.30 20.45 -1.30
C GLU A 79 14.77 19.42 -2.33
N TYR A 80 15.65 18.48 -1.95
CA TYR A 80 16.12 17.41 -2.83
C TYR A 80 14.96 16.53 -3.34
N ILE A 81 14.01 16.17 -2.47
CA ILE A 81 12.82 15.38 -2.84
C ILE A 81 11.97 16.13 -3.87
N GLY A 82 11.81 17.45 -3.70
CA GLY A 82 11.06 18.30 -4.62
C GLY A 82 11.66 18.37 -6.02
N THR A 83 12.98 18.27 -6.14
CA THR A 83 13.67 18.22 -7.43
C THR A 83 13.62 16.85 -8.11
N GLU A 84 13.65 15.74 -7.37
CA GLU A 84 13.61 14.39 -7.96
C GLU A 84 12.21 13.99 -8.47
N ILE A 85 11.14 14.32 -7.73
CA ILE A 85 9.76 13.96 -8.13
C ILE A 85 9.27 14.77 -9.36
N LEU A 86 9.89 15.90 -9.68
CA LEU A 86 9.55 16.72 -10.86
C LEU A 86 10.39 16.40 -12.11
N MET A 87 11.37 15.48 -12.01
CA MET A 87 12.23 15.10 -13.14
C MET A 87 11.92 13.71 -13.73
N GLU A 88 10.87 13.03 -13.27
CA GLU A 88 10.28 11.82 -13.89
C GLU A 88 8.86 12.10 -14.41
#